data_AF-A0A151ZSS6-F1
#
_entry.id   AF-A0A151ZSS6-F1
#
_cell.length_a   1.000
_cell.length_b   1.000
_cell.length_c   1.000
_cell.angle_alpha   90.00
_cell.angle_beta   90.00
_cell.angle_gamma   90.00
#
_symmetry.space_group_name_H-M   'P 1'
#
loop_
_entity.id
_entity.type
_entity.pdbx_description
1 polymer ?
#
loop_
_entity_poly.entity_id
_entity_poly.type
_entity_poly.pdbx_seq_one_letter_code
_entity_poly.pdbx_strand_id
1 'polypeptide(L)'
;MGENINNISVWVELDGEPTKPIMIEGKEYIAQVVDCIFSHPLFKNRVRSFNLVQIARTDAGVVTESGVLDTDRKLSTLDESYLKDNVAQKRLRIKLIKPLVRIFERPTGDDEPIYTFQPGVTWEIIKDTLHLSKGGLRIRNDPSKEIIIPPFPPGDYELVNSKSISIFDF
;
A
#
# COMPACT_ATOMS: atom_id res chain seq x y z
N MET A 1 -33.80 7.05 12.12
CA MET A 1 -32.98 8.05 12.85
C MET A 1 -31.68 8.17 12.09
N GLY A 2 -31.41 9.29 11.43
CA GLY A 2 -30.14 9.51 10.75
C GLY A 2 -29.06 9.82 11.77
N GLU A 3 -27.96 9.08 11.77
CA GLU A 3 -26.77 9.44 12.54
C GLU A 3 -26.32 10.84 12.12
N ASN A 4 -26.08 11.72 13.08
CA ASN A 4 -25.61 13.08 12.80
C ASN A 4 -24.12 13.01 12.43
N ILE A 5 -23.88 12.74 11.15
CA ILE A 5 -22.56 12.52 10.52
C ILE A 5 -21.60 13.70 10.74
N ASN A 6 -22.13 14.88 11.05
CA ASN A 6 -21.35 16.10 11.34
C ASN A 6 -20.48 16.00 12.60
N ASN A 7 -20.71 15.01 13.46
CA ASN A 7 -19.96 14.84 14.72
C ASN A 7 -18.86 13.77 14.66
N ILE A 8 -18.68 13.07 13.54
CA ILE A 8 -17.65 12.03 13.43
C ILE A 8 -16.34 12.66 12.97
N SER A 9 -15.35 12.64 13.86
CA SER A 9 -13.96 13.01 13.57
C SER A 9 -13.04 11.78 13.66
N VAL A 10 -12.14 11.66 12.69
CA VAL A 10 -11.08 10.65 12.68
C VAL A 10 -9.74 11.32 12.50
N TRP A 11 -8.74 10.82 13.20
CA TRP A 11 -7.37 11.32 13.15
C TRP A 11 -6.51 10.34 12.37
N VAL A 12 -5.93 10.80 11.26
CA VAL A 12 -5.16 9.98 10.33
C VAL A 12 -3.68 10.35 10.41
N GLU A 13 -2.82 9.36 10.64
CA GLU A 13 -1.37 9.51 10.67
C GLU A 13 -0.68 8.63 9.61
N LEU A 14 0.50 9.06 9.15
CA LEU A 14 1.36 8.24 8.29
C LEU A 14 2.23 7.32 9.14
N ASP A 15 2.39 6.07 8.73
CA ASP A 15 3.30 5.14 9.41
C ASP A 15 4.74 5.69 9.43
N GLY A 16 5.36 5.66 10.60
CA GLY A 16 6.66 6.32 10.84
C GLY A 16 6.59 7.83 11.14
N GLU A 17 5.44 8.49 11.00
CA GLU A 17 5.24 9.92 11.32
C GLU A 17 4.06 10.16 12.29
N PRO A 18 4.04 9.53 13.48
CA PRO A 18 2.88 9.52 14.38
C PRO A 18 2.60 10.88 15.06
N THR A 19 3.47 11.87 14.89
CA THR A 19 3.38 13.20 15.54
C THR A 19 2.64 14.24 14.70
N LYS A 20 2.28 13.92 13.45
CA LYS A 20 1.60 14.84 12.52
C LYS A 20 0.28 14.27 12.00
N PRO A 21 -0.67 13.90 12.88
CA PRO A 21 -1.97 13.43 12.41
C PRO A 21 -2.78 14.58 11.80
N ILE A 22 -3.56 14.28 10.78
CA ILE A 22 -4.60 15.18 10.27
C ILE A 22 -5.95 14.76 10.83
N MET A 23 -6.82 15.73 11.07
CA MET A 23 -8.20 15.47 11.45
C MET A 23 -9.08 15.53 10.21
N ILE A 24 -9.94 14.52 10.01
CA ILE A 24 -10.93 14.46 8.94
C ILE A 24 -12.30 14.34 9.61
N GLU A 25 -13.23 15.22 9.24
CA GLU A 25 -14.56 15.34 9.84
C GLU A 25 -15.67 15.24 8.80
N GLY A 26 -16.89 14.96 9.27
CA GLY A 26 -18.10 15.00 8.44
C GLY A 26 -18.16 13.88 7.40
N LYS A 27 -17.48 12.76 7.66
CA LYS A 27 -17.49 11.57 6.80
C LYS A 27 -18.26 10.43 7.48
N GLU A 28 -18.86 9.58 6.65
CA GLU A 28 -19.61 8.41 7.10
C GLU A 28 -18.79 7.12 6.92
N TYR A 29 -18.02 7.01 5.84
CA TYR A 29 -17.35 5.77 5.43
C TYR A 29 -15.84 5.94 5.26
N ILE A 30 -15.10 4.84 5.40
CA ILE A 30 -13.65 4.77 5.13
C ILE A 30 -13.31 5.22 3.71
N ALA A 31 -14.13 4.89 2.70
CA ALA A 31 -13.94 5.34 1.32
C ALA A 31 -13.76 6.87 1.21
N GLN A 32 -14.55 7.64 1.94
CA GLN A 32 -14.48 9.11 1.91
C GLN A 32 -13.24 9.64 2.63
N VAL A 33 -12.73 8.91 3.63
CA VAL A 33 -11.44 9.21 4.29
C VAL A 33 -10.30 8.96 3.31
N VAL A 34 -10.36 7.87 2.54
CA VAL A 34 -9.40 7.56 1.47
C VAL A 34 -9.36 8.67 0.42
N ASP A 35 -10.53 9.15 -0.04
CA ASP A 35 -10.61 10.27 -0.99
C ASP A 35 -9.99 11.56 -0.42
N CYS A 36 -10.21 11.82 0.88
CA CYS A 36 -9.58 12.95 1.56
C CYS A 36 -8.07 12.79 1.60
N ILE A 37 -7.54 11.60 1.88
CA ILE A 37 -6.10 11.34 1.90
C ILE A 37 -5.49 11.59 0.50
N PHE A 38 -6.13 11.10 -0.57
CA PHE A 38 -5.64 11.31 -1.93
C PHE A 38 -5.65 12.77 -2.37
N SER A 39 -6.58 13.58 -1.87
CA SER A 39 -6.67 15.02 -2.19
C SER A 39 -5.89 15.92 -1.23
N HIS A 40 -5.54 15.43 -0.03
CA HIS A 40 -4.91 16.25 1.01
C HIS A 40 -3.49 16.69 0.62
N PRO A 41 -3.12 17.98 0.75
CA PRO A 41 -1.80 18.48 0.37
C PRO A 41 -0.61 17.76 1.01
N LEU A 42 -0.75 17.31 2.26
CA LEU A 42 0.30 16.55 2.95
C LEU A 42 0.51 15.15 2.38
N PHE A 43 -0.48 14.54 1.72
CA PHE A 43 -0.44 13.13 1.33
C PHE A 43 -0.48 12.92 -0.18
N LYS A 44 -1.16 13.78 -0.95
CA LYS A 44 -1.40 13.63 -2.39
C LYS A 44 -0.17 13.33 -3.25
N ASN A 45 1.01 13.81 -2.84
CA ASN A 45 2.28 13.58 -3.54
C ASN A 45 3.14 12.47 -2.92
N ARG A 46 2.79 12.01 -1.71
CA ARG A 46 3.56 11.05 -0.90
C ARG A 46 2.92 9.67 -0.86
N VAL A 47 1.60 9.61 -1.05
CA VAL A 47 0.79 8.42 -0.89
C VAL A 47 0.15 8.10 -2.24
N ARG A 48 0.56 6.97 -2.85
CA ARG A 48 0.02 6.49 -4.14
C ARG A 48 -0.79 5.22 -4.00
N SER A 49 -0.43 4.37 -3.04
CA SER A 49 -1.14 3.17 -2.66
C SER A 49 -0.92 2.93 -1.17
N PHE A 50 -1.97 2.56 -0.44
CA PHE A 50 -1.93 2.38 1.01
C PHE A 50 -3.08 1.52 1.50
N ASN A 51 -2.88 0.92 2.66
CA ASN A 51 -3.93 0.38 3.49
C ASN A 51 -4.22 1.34 4.65
N LEU A 52 -5.47 1.39 5.08
CA LEU A 52 -5.84 2.00 6.35
C LEU A 52 -6.03 0.91 7.39
N VAL A 53 -5.44 1.13 8.56
CA VAL A 53 -5.67 0.31 9.75
C VAL A 53 -6.13 1.21 10.89
N GLN A 54 -6.97 0.69 11.77
CA GLN A 54 -7.26 1.33 13.03
C GLN A 54 -6.14 1.03 14.01
N ILE A 55 -5.76 2.02 14.82
CA ILE A 55 -4.72 1.85 15.84
C ILE A 55 -5.28 2.21 17.21
N ALA A 56 -4.85 1.48 18.24
CA ALA A 56 -4.91 1.96 19.62
C ALA A 56 -3.53 2.47 20.02
N ARG A 57 -3.49 3.61 20.71
CA ARG A 57 -2.23 4.22 21.11
C ARG A 57 -2.31 4.90 22.46
N THR A 58 -1.14 5.13 23.04
CA THR A 58 -0.90 6.00 24.19
C THR A 58 0.08 7.10 23.78
N ASP A 59 0.42 7.97 24.72
CA ASP A 59 1.46 9.00 24.51
C ASP A 59 2.84 8.37 24.27
N ALA A 60 3.07 7.15 24.76
CA ALA A 60 4.30 6.41 24.51
C ALA A 60 4.38 5.82 23.09
N GLY A 61 3.25 5.67 22.39
CA GLY A 61 3.22 5.10 21.04
C GLY A 61 2.01 4.19 20.79
N VAL A 62 2.05 3.45 19.67
CA VAL A 62 0.99 2.51 19.30
C VAL A 62 1.08 1.24 20.13
N VAL A 63 -0.08 0.81 20.64
CA VAL A 63 -0.25 -0.38 21.46
C VAL A 63 -0.77 -1.53 20.62
N THR A 64 -1.78 -1.28 19.77
CA THR A 64 -2.34 -2.29 18.87
C THR A 64 -2.67 -1.70 17.51
N GLU A 65 -2.65 -2.56 16.49
CA GLU A 65 -3.11 -2.26 15.14
C GLU A 65 -4.15 -3.31 14.73
N SER A 66 -5.23 -2.89 14.08
CA SER A 66 -6.24 -3.78 13.51
C SER A 66 -5.78 -4.39 12.19
N GLY A 67 -6.60 -5.29 11.63
CA GLY A 67 -6.53 -5.62 10.21
C GLY A 67 -6.83 -4.42 9.30
N VAL A 68 -6.62 -4.62 7.99
CA VAL A 68 -6.97 -3.63 6.96
C VAL A 68 -8.46 -3.33 7.01
N LEU A 69 -8.80 -2.05 6.95
CA LEU A 69 -10.18 -1.59 6.97
C LEU A 69 -10.79 -1.62 5.57
N ASP A 70 -11.95 -2.23 5.44
CA ASP A 70 -12.75 -2.18 4.22
C ASP A 70 -13.29 -0.76 3.97
N THR A 71 -13.41 -0.40 2.69
CA THR A 71 -13.83 0.95 2.27
C THR A 71 -15.29 1.25 2.60
N ASP A 72 -16.12 0.23 2.72
CA ASP A 72 -17.54 0.31 3.11
C ASP A 72 -17.75 0.32 4.62
N ARG A 73 -16.68 0.19 5.43
CA ARG A 73 -16.79 0.29 6.88
C ARG A 73 -17.21 1.69 7.30
N LYS A 74 -18.22 1.76 8.16
CA LYS A 74 -18.72 3.00 8.77
C LYS A 74 -17.77 3.52 9.85
N LEU A 75 -17.51 4.82 9.83
CA LEU A 75 -16.65 5.48 10.83
C LEU A 75 -17.25 5.47 12.24
N SER A 76 -18.57 5.38 12.38
CA SER A 76 -19.24 5.22 13.68
C SER A 76 -18.94 3.88 14.38
N THR A 77 -18.47 2.88 13.63
CA THR A 77 -18.09 1.55 14.15
C THR A 77 -16.62 1.45 14.58
N LEU A 78 -15.88 2.55 14.53
CA LEU A 78 -14.49 2.60 14.97
C LEU A 78 -14.43 2.91 16.46
N ASP A 79 -13.62 2.13 17.19
CA ASP A 79 -13.29 2.37 18.59
C ASP A 79 -12.53 3.69 18.84
N GLU A 80 -12.92 4.37 19.93
CA GLU A 80 -12.25 5.56 20.46
C GLU A 80 -11.13 5.16 21.44
N SER A 81 -10.10 4.53 20.89
CA SER A 81 -9.07 3.82 21.65
C SER A 81 -7.94 4.70 22.19
N TYR A 82 -7.92 6.00 21.86
CA TYR A 82 -6.92 6.95 22.36
C TYR A 82 -7.58 8.14 23.06
N LEU A 83 -7.21 8.35 24.33
CA LEU A 83 -7.62 9.52 25.10
C LEU A 83 -6.47 10.53 25.10
N LYS A 84 -6.70 11.69 24.50
CA LYS A 84 -5.76 12.81 24.53
C LYS A 84 -6.45 14.05 25.04
N ASP A 85 -5.90 14.67 26.09
CA ASP A 85 -6.48 15.85 26.73
C ASP A 85 -7.96 15.65 27.13
N ASN A 86 -8.29 14.44 27.62
CA ASN A 86 -9.67 13.97 27.93
C ASN A 86 -10.63 13.90 26.74
N VAL A 87 -10.14 13.98 25.51
CA VAL A 87 -10.92 13.77 24.29
C VAL A 87 -10.62 12.39 23.73
N ALA A 88 -11.66 11.58 23.58
CA ALA A 88 -11.56 10.27 22.97
C ALA A 88 -11.43 10.40 21.44
N GLN A 89 -10.44 9.70 20.86
CA GLN A 89 -10.07 9.83 19.46
C GLN A 89 -10.13 8.48 18.75
N LYS A 90 -10.75 8.49 17.56
CA LYS A 90 -10.63 7.42 16.56
C LYS A 90 -9.33 7.64 15.78
N ARG A 91 -8.37 6.72 15.88
CA ARG A 91 -7.06 6.82 15.22
C ARG A 91 -6.94 5.83 14.06
N LEU A 92 -6.57 6.36 12.90
CA LEU A 92 -6.27 5.59 11.71
C LEU A 92 -4.80 5.81 11.31
N ARG A 93 -4.17 4.76 10.79
CA ARG A 93 -2.80 4.83 10.28
C ARG A 93 -2.77 4.42 8.81
N ILE A 94 -2.12 5.25 8.01
CA ILE A 94 -1.78 4.97 6.61
C ILE A 94 -0.57 4.05 6.62
N LYS A 95 -0.78 2.79 6.27
CA LYS A 95 0.29 1.84 5.96
C LYS A 95 0.56 1.95 4.47
N LEU A 96 1.67 2.60 4.10
CA LEU A 96 2.08 2.67 2.71
C LEU A 96 2.23 1.26 2.17
N ILE A 97 1.44 0.96 1.14
CA ILE A 97 1.75 -0.19 0.30
C ILE A 97 2.92 0.32 -0.51
N LYS A 98 4.13 -0.12 -0.15
CA LYS A 98 5.27 0.12 -1.01
C LYS A 98 4.88 -0.44 -2.37
N PRO A 99 4.82 0.37 -3.42
CA PRO A 99 4.32 -0.14 -4.69
C PRO A 99 5.44 -1.07 -5.19
N LEU A 100 5.18 -2.38 -5.19
CA LEU A 100 6.20 -3.39 -5.44
C LEU A 100 6.38 -3.57 -6.95
N VAL A 101 7.57 -3.99 -7.34
CA VAL A 101 7.82 -4.58 -8.66
C VAL A 101 7.49 -6.07 -8.51
N ARG A 102 6.33 -6.48 -9.02
CA ARG A 102 5.87 -7.87 -8.99
C ARG A 102 6.17 -8.52 -10.32
N ILE A 103 6.88 -9.64 -10.30
CA ILE A 103 7.23 -10.36 -11.51
C ILE A 103 6.35 -11.59 -11.60
N PHE A 104 5.76 -11.80 -12.77
CA PHE A 104 4.90 -12.93 -13.11
C PHE A 104 5.57 -13.74 -14.21
N GLU A 105 5.43 -15.06 -14.16
CA GLU A 105 5.92 -15.95 -15.22
C GLU A 105 5.07 -15.84 -16.48
N ARG A 106 3.78 -15.50 -16.35
CA ARG A 106 2.83 -15.43 -17.46
C ARG A 106 2.31 -14.01 -17.74
N PRO A 107 2.01 -13.71 -19.02
CA PRO A 107 1.39 -12.45 -19.43
C PRO A 107 0.05 -12.18 -18.73
N THR A 108 -0.80 -13.21 -18.63
CA THR A 108 -2.19 -13.11 -18.17
C THR A 108 -2.56 -14.27 -17.24
N GLY A 109 -3.52 -14.06 -16.35
CA GLY A 109 -4.04 -15.07 -15.41
C GLY A 109 -4.11 -14.60 -13.95
N ASP A 110 -4.77 -15.37 -13.09
CA ASP A 110 -4.83 -15.13 -11.64
C ASP A 110 -3.60 -15.68 -10.89
N ASP A 111 -2.47 -15.84 -11.59
CA ASP A 111 -1.24 -16.38 -11.03
C ASP A 111 -0.66 -15.44 -9.96
N GLU A 112 -0.14 -16.02 -8.88
CA GLU A 112 0.65 -15.30 -7.88
C GLU A 112 1.98 -14.82 -8.48
N PRO A 113 2.53 -13.68 -8.02
CA PRO A 113 3.83 -13.23 -8.50
C PRO A 113 4.91 -14.22 -8.07
N ILE A 114 5.78 -14.61 -8.99
CA ILE A 114 6.93 -15.47 -8.68
C ILE A 114 7.90 -14.76 -7.73
N TYR A 115 8.03 -13.43 -7.85
CA TYR A 115 8.85 -12.61 -6.97
C TYR A 115 8.29 -11.20 -6.82
N THR A 116 8.65 -10.58 -5.70
CA THR A 116 8.19 -9.24 -5.33
C THR A 116 9.36 -8.41 -4.81
N PHE A 117 9.68 -7.31 -5.51
CA PHE A 117 10.82 -6.43 -5.21
C PHE A 117 10.36 -5.04 -4.79
N GLN A 118 11.26 -4.33 -4.11
CA GLN A 118 11.08 -2.91 -3.82
C GLN A 118 11.16 -2.06 -5.11
N PRO A 119 10.51 -0.89 -5.15
CA PRO A 119 10.66 0.06 -6.26
C PRO A 119 12.12 0.37 -6.59
N GLY A 120 12.42 0.64 -7.87
CA GLY A 120 13.73 1.14 -8.30
C GLY A 120 14.83 0.07 -8.32
N VAL A 121 14.46 -1.20 -8.26
CA VAL A 121 15.37 -2.33 -8.43
C VAL A 121 16.02 -2.33 -9.83
N THR A 122 17.26 -2.83 -9.94
CA THR A 122 17.98 -2.94 -11.22
C THR A 122 17.79 -4.32 -11.86
N TRP A 123 18.14 -4.45 -13.15
CA TRP A 123 18.07 -5.73 -13.85
C TRP A 123 19.01 -6.76 -13.24
N GLU A 124 20.18 -6.37 -12.76
CA GLU A 124 21.17 -7.27 -12.16
C GLU A 124 20.60 -7.96 -10.91
N ILE A 125 19.96 -7.19 -10.03
CA ILE A 125 19.32 -7.74 -8.82
C ILE A 125 18.22 -8.75 -9.20
N ILE A 126 17.39 -8.41 -10.19
CA ILE A 126 16.33 -9.28 -10.68
C ILE A 126 16.91 -10.55 -11.31
N LYS A 127 17.93 -10.40 -12.16
CA LYS A 127 18.60 -11.49 -12.87
C LYS A 127 19.23 -12.48 -11.88
N ASP A 128 19.94 -11.97 -10.88
CA ASP A 128 20.60 -12.79 -9.86
C ASP A 128 19.57 -13.52 -8.99
N THR A 129 18.50 -12.82 -8.59
CA THR A 129 17.42 -13.39 -7.77
C THR A 129 16.62 -14.45 -8.53
N LEU A 130 16.35 -14.23 -9.81
CA LEU A 130 15.61 -15.16 -10.66
C LEU A 130 16.49 -16.24 -11.31
N HIS A 131 17.79 -16.26 -11.01
CA HIS A 131 18.79 -17.16 -11.62
C HIS A 131 18.71 -17.19 -13.16
N LEU A 132 18.52 -16.03 -13.78
CA LEU A 132 18.30 -15.93 -15.22
C LEU A 132 19.62 -15.81 -15.97
N SER A 133 19.82 -16.68 -16.95
CA SER A 133 20.95 -16.56 -17.87
C SER A 133 20.73 -15.47 -18.94
N LYS A 134 19.48 -15.23 -19.34
CA LYS A 134 19.01 -14.22 -20.32
C LYS A 134 17.56 -13.83 -20.00
N GLY A 135 17.15 -12.61 -20.39
CA GLY A 135 15.75 -12.17 -20.28
C GLY A 135 15.59 -10.65 -20.22
N GLY A 136 14.34 -10.21 -20.06
CA GLY A 136 13.94 -8.83 -19.75
C GLY A 136 12.56 -8.80 -19.08
N LEU A 137 12.14 -7.63 -18.62
CA LEU A 137 10.79 -7.43 -18.05
C LEU A 137 9.95 -6.57 -18.97
N ARG A 138 8.66 -6.88 -19.09
CA ARG A 138 7.67 -6.02 -19.74
C ARG A 138 6.56 -5.70 -18.77
N ILE A 139 5.90 -4.57 -18.92
CA ILE A 139 4.72 -4.27 -18.10
C ILE A 139 3.64 -5.30 -18.44
N ARG A 140 3.10 -5.94 -17.41
CA ARG A 140 2.04 -6.93 -17.54
C ARG A 140 0.80 -6.27 -18.13
N ASN A 141 0.18 -6.95 -19.10
CA ASN A 141 -0.99 -6.45 -19.86
C ASN A 141 -0.74 -5.17 -20.69
N ASP A 142 0.51 -4.73 -20.86
CA ASP A 142 0.81 -3.59 -21.73
C ASP A 142 0.75 -4.02 -23.21
N PRO A 143 -0.12 -3.41 -24.03
CA PRO A 143 -0.21 -3.71 -25.45
C PRO A 143 1.07 -3.38 -26.23
N SER A 144 1.94 -2.49 -25.71
CA SER A 144 3.21 -2.13 -26.34
C SER A 144 4.18 -3.32 -26.46
N LYS A 145 4.10 -4.25 -25.50
CA LYS A 145 5.05 -5.37 -25.33
C LYS A 145 6.51 -4.89 -25.32
N GLU A 146 6.78 -3.69 -24.85
CA GLU A 146 8.13 -3.15 -24.73
C GLU A 146 8.86 -3.73 -23.52
N ILE A 147 10.15 -4.02 -23.69
CA ILE A 147 11.02 -4.38 -22.57
C ILE A 147 11.40 -3.11 -21.84
N ILE A 148 11.07 -3.05 -20.54
CA ILE A 148 11.37 -1.91 -19.69
C ILE A 148 12.84 -1.94 -19.30
N ILE A 149 13.45 -0.76 -19.33
CA ILE A 149 14.84 -0.55 -18.93
C ILE A 149 14.84 -0.11 -17.45
N PRO A 150 15.73 -0.65 -16.61
CA PRO A 150 15.87 -0.20 -15.23
C PRO A 150 16.19 1.31 -15.12
N PRO A 151 15.82 1.97 -14.01
CA PRO A 151 15.17 1.42 -12.82
C PRO A 151 13.69 1.09 -13.05
N PHE A 152 13.23 -0.06 -12.55
CA PHE A 152 11.85 -0.47 -12.77
C PHE A 152 10.89 0.33 -11.89
N PRO A 153 9.91 1.05 -12.47
CA PRO A 153 8.87 1.68 -11.69
C PRO A 153 8.01 0.62 -11.00
N PRO A 154 7.32 0.97 -9.91
CA PRO A 154 6.36 0.07 -9.31
C PRO A 154 5.31 -0.44 -10.30
N GLY A 155 4.97 -1.73 -10.21
CA GLY A 155 3.99 -2.33 -11.11
C GLY A 155 4.18 -3.82 -11.29
N ASP A 156 3.34 -4.38 -12.16
CA ASP A 156 3.34 -5.79 -12.49
C ASP A 156 4.08 -5.98 -13.80
N TYR A 157 4.99 -6.95 -13.80
CA TYR A 157 5.86 -7.23 -14.93
C TYR A 157 5.76 -8.70 -15.31
N GLU A 158 5.71 -8.96 -16.61
CA GLU A 158 5.94 -10.28 -17.15
C GLU A 158 7.42 -10.50 -17.41
N LEU A 159 7.90 -11.69 -17.05
CA LEU A 159 9.24 -12.11 -17.39
C LEU A 159 9.28 -12.63 -18.84
N VAL A 160 10.19 -12.08 -19.65
CA VAL A 160 10.31 -12.44 -21.07
C VAL A 160 11.68 -13.00 -21.39
N ASN A 161 11.72 -14.05 -22.21
CA ASN A 161 12.94 -14.73 -22.67
C ASN A 161 13.81 -15.28 -21.53
N SER A 162 13.20 -15.80 -20.46
CA SER A 162 13.93 -16.49 -19.40
C SER A 162 14.43 -17.85 -19.87
N LYS A 163 15.74 -18.05 -19.76
CA LYS A 163 16.31 -19.41 -19.63
C LYS A 163 16.70 -19.59 -18.17
N SER A 164 15.84 -20.29 -17.43
CA SER A 164 16.19 -20.82 -16.11
C SER A 164 17.48 -21.62 -16.23
N ILE A 165 18.45 -21.32 -15.38
CA ILE A 165 19.62 -22.19 -15.23
C ILE A 165 19.14 -23.38 -14.41
N SER A 166 18.96 -24.55 -15.05
CA SER A 166 18.71 -25.79 -14.33
C SER A 166 19.89 -26.08 -13.41
N ILE A 167 19.64 -26.14 -12.11
CA ILE A 167 20.64 -26.42 -11.06
C ILE A 167 21.03 -27.93 -11.05
N PHE A 168 20.94 -28.61 -12.19
CA PHE A 168 21.19 -30.05 -12.32
C PHE A 168 22.37 -30.41 -13.24
N ASP A 169 23.19 -29.44 -13.65
CA ASP A 169 24.42 -29.72 -14.42
C ASP A 169 25.69 -29.46 -13.59
N PHE A 170 25.85 -30.21 -12.48
CA PHE A 170 27.15 -30.43 -11.84
C PHE A 170 27.33 -31.90 -11.46
#